data_AF-A0A2E9VYY2-F1
#
_entry.id   AF-A0A2E9VYY2-F1
#
_cell.length_a   1.000
_cell.length_b   1.000
_cell.length_c   1.000
_cell.angle_alpha   90.00
_cell.angle_beta   90.00
_cell.angle_gamma   90.00
#
_symmetry.space_group_name_H-M   'P 1'
#
loop_
_entity.id
_entity.type
_entity.pdbx_description
1 polymer ?
#
loop_
_entity_poly.entity_id
_entity_poly.type
_entity_poly.pdbx_seq_one_letter_code
_entity_poly.pdbx_strand_id
1 'polypeptide(L)'
;MKRLNSDTGKPFKKGDRRPSSDKQDGKIFLIYYKKLSKKTGYKFERWVTEEQLIEDDRNVKERAKKRREEAEAKGIKRINPDTGKVFIGGDPRPLGDEQDGKVFLEYKTNYLGDGNYFGERWVSLEEKQRIKNVRDSRRQKNRELLKKLKKENPSVLIYELNPETGKPYVKGDTKDGMVFFGYANDLYDDGETVPSRWYTKEMAQKYYMHKAVYNIKTRMKKRGESLDPRVTEDYLDSIFPKDFICPVLGFEMKWGEEAGRMSSPSLDRFDNSRGYVYGNLIWISKRANLIKWNNSLEELKMVADFLEKNNIWN
;
A
#
# COMPACT_ATOMS: atom_id res chain seq x y z
N MET A 1 -25.16 -21.91 30.99
CA MET A 1 -24.53 -22.72 29.91
C MET A 1 -25.16 -22.38 28.55
N LYS A 2 -24.52 -22.62 27.40
CA LYS A 2 -25.19 -22.52 26.08
C LYS A 2 -25.87 -23.85 25.79
N ARG A 3 -27.11 -23.84 25.28
CA ARG A 3 -27.78 -25.06 24.81
C ARG A 3 -27.08 -25.57 23.54
N LEU A 4 -26.92 -26.88 23.43
CA LEU A 4 -26.38 -27.52 22.23
C LEU A 4 -27.51 -27.76 21.22
N ASN A 5 -27.20 -27.57 19.95
CA ASN A 5 -28.03 -27.99 18.84
C ASN A 5 -28.08 -29.53 18.82
N SER A 6 -29.28 -30.12 18.86
CA SER A 6 -29.45 -31.59 18.90
C SER A 6 -28.91 -32.28 17.66
N ASP A 7 -28.92 -31.60 16.52
CA ASP A 7 -28.57 -32.20 15.23
C ASP A 7 -27.04 -32.19 15.02
N THR A 8 -26.33 -31.24 15.64
CA THR A 8 -24.88 -31.08 15.46
C THR A 8 -24.05 -31.33 16.72
N GLY A 9 -24.68 -31.43 17.88
CA GLY A 9 -24.02 -31.54 19.18
C GLY A 9 -23.22 -30.30 19.59
N LYS A 10 -23.34 -29.18 18.88
CA LYS A 10 -22.56 -27.95 19.09
C LYS A 10 -23.45 -26.78 19.50
N PRO A 11 -22.94 -25.75 20.20
CA PRO A 11 -23.70 -24.52 20.42
C PRO A 11 -24.08 -23.86 19.10
N PHE A 12 -25.25 -23.22 19.04
CA PHE A 12 -25.71 -22.48 17.88
C PHE A 12 -24.76 -21.34 17.52
N LYS A 13 -24.61 -21.11 16.22
CA LYS A 13 -23.88 -20.00 15.60
C LYS A 13 -24.87 -19.10 14.87
N LYS A 14 -24.50 -17.82 14.75
CA LYS A 14 -25.31 -16.83 14.00
C LYS A 14 -25.54 -17.37 12.59
N GLY A 15 -26.81 -17.44 12.16
CA GLY A 15 -27.20 -18.03 10.87
C GLY A 15 -27.76 -19.45 10.96
N ASP A 16 -27.63 -20.15 12.10
CA ASP A 16 -28.16 -21.52 12.23
C ASP A 16 -29.69 -21.53 12.22
N ARG A 17 -30.30 -22.51 11.56
CA ARG A 17 -31.75 -22.79 11.66
C ARG A 17 -32.06 -23.56 12.94
N ARG A 18 -33.36 -23.62 13.29
CA ARG A 18 -33.88 -24.47 14.37
C ARG A 18 -33.43 -25.92 14.15
N PRO A 19 -33.02 -26.64 15.21
CA PRO A 19 -32.78 -28.07 15.08
C PRO A 19 -34.09 -28.82 14.84
N SER A 20 -34.00 -30.03 14.31
CA SER A 20 -35.16 -30.91 14.04
C SER A 20 -36.03 -31.16 15.27
N SER A 21 -35.43 -31.15 16.46
CA SER A 21 -36.11 -31.36 17.76
C SER A 21 -36.89 -30.14 18.28
N ASP A 22 -36.68 -28.95 17.70
CA ASP A 22 -37.35 -27.71 18.11
C ASP A 22 -38.57 -27.41 17.22
N LYS A 23 -39.33 -26.37 17.62
CA LYS A 23 -40.39 -25.78 16.78
C LYS A 23 -39.81 -25.28 15.45
N GLN A 24 -40.38 -25.76 14.35
CA GLN A 24 -40.01 -25.36 12.99
C GLN A 24 -40.71 -24.05 12.59
N ASP A 25 -40.25 -22.94 13.18
CA ASP A 25 -40.83 -21.59 13.00
C ASP A 25 -40.14 -20.75 11.91
N GLY A 26 -39.26 -21.35 11.12
CA GLY A 26 -38.52 -20.68 10.05
C GLY A 26 -37.48 -19.66 10.51
N LYS A 27 -37.32 -19.46 11.83
CA LYS A 27 -36.39 -18.47 12.38
C LYS A 27 -34.95 -18.95 12.37
N ILE A 28 -34.06 -17.97 12.39
CA ILE A 28 -32.61 -18.13 12.35
C ILE A 28 -32.03 -17.64 13.68
N PHE A 29 -31.05 -18.38 14.18
CA PHE A 29 -30.34 -18.04 15.39
C PHE A 29 -29.49 -16.79 15.16
N LEU A 30 -29.67 -15.79 16.02
CA LEU A 30 -28.89 -14.56 15.98
C LEU A 30 -27.77 -14.60 17.03
N ILE A 31 -28.14 -14.69 18.30
CA ILE A 31 -27.18 -14.63 19.42
C ILE A 31 -27.71 -15.34 20.67
N TYR A 32 -26.79 -15.65 21.59
CA TYR A 32 -27.12 -15.90 22.99
C TYR A 32 -27.07 -14.59 23.78
N TYR A 33 -28.08 -14.33 24.60
CA TYR A 33 -28.02 -13.25 25.58
C TYR A 33 -27.02 -13.56 26.70
N LYS A 34 -26.53 -12.50 27.38
CA LYS A 34 -25.63 -12.66 28.53
C LYS A 34 -26.33 -13.30 29.73
N LYS A 35 -27.62 -12.96 29.95
CA LYS A 35 -28.43 -13.42 31.07
C LYS A 35 -28.75 -14.91 30.94
N LEU A 36 -28.72 -15.63 32.07
CA LEU A 36 -29.13 -17.02 32.20
C LEU A 36 -30.59 -17.13 32.64
N SER A 37 -31.27 -18.16 32.14
CA SER A 37 -32.55 -18.61 32.65
C SER A 37 -32.35 -19.23 34.04
N LYS A 38 -33.05 -18.71 35.05
CA LYS A 38 -33.01 -19.26 36.41
C LYS A 38 -33.60 -20.67 36.48
N LYS A 39 -34.55 -21.00 35.59
CA LYS A 39 -35.23 -22.31 35.56
C LYS A 39 -34.38 -23.40 34.94
N THR A 40 -33.62 -23.08 33.89
CA THR A 40 -32.93 -24.10 33.09
C THR A 40 -31.41 -23.98 33.15
N GLY A 41 -30.86 -22.91 33.72
CA GLY A 41 -29.42 -22.64 33.74
C GLY A 41 -28.81 -22.29 32.38
N TYR A 42 -29.60 -22.28 31.30
CA TYR A 42 -29.15 -21.95 29.94
C TYR A 42 -29.24 -20.46 29.64
N LYS A 43 -28.39 -19.96 28.73
CA LYS A 43 -28.50 -18.62 28.16
C LYS A 43 -29.78 -18.51 27.32
N PHE A 44 -30.45 -17.37 27.38
CA PHE A 44 -31.56 -17.10 26.47
C PHE A 44 -31.04 -16.98 25.02
N GLU A 45 -31.86 -17.44 24.09
CA GLU A 45 -31.55 -17.46 22.66
C GLU A 45 -32.40 -16.40 21.95
N ARG A 46 -31.79 -15.64 21.05
CA ARG A 46 -32.51 -14.72 20.16
C ARG A 46 -32.63 -15.38 18.79
N TRP A 47 -33.87 -15.66 18.40
CA TRP A 47 -34.24 -16.20 17.09
C TRP A 47 -35.02 -15.14 16.31
N VAL A 48 -34.61 -14.86 15.08
CA VAL A 48 -35.11 -13.77 14.24
C VAL A 48 -35.50 -14.28 12.85
N THR A 49 -36.25 -13.50 12.08
CA THR A 49 -36.48 -13.80 10.65
C THR A 49 -35.23 -13.47 9.82
N GLU A 50 -35.20 -13.92 8.57
CA GLU A 50 -34.10 -13.64 7.64
C GLU A 50 -33.98 -12.15 7.33
N GLU A 51 -35.11 -11.44 7.19
CA GLU A 51 -35.15 -10.00 6.98
C GLU A 51 -34.59 -9.25 8.20
N GLN A 52 -34.94 -9.69 9.41
CA GLN A 52 -34.40 -9.12 10.65
C GLN A 52 -32.90 -9.38 10.81
N LEU A 53 -32.39 -10.50 10.32
CA LEU A 53 -30.96 -10.81 10.32
C LEU A 53 -30.19 -9.89 9.36
N ILE A 54 -30.71 -9.71 8.14
CA ILE A 54 -30.13 -8.79 7.12
C ILE A 54 -30.10 -7.36 7.67
N GLU A 55 -31.19 -6.94 8.29
CA GLU A 55 -31.30 -5.60 8.88
C GLU A 55 -30.36 -5.43 10.10
N ASP A 56 -30.23 -6.44 10.97
CA ASP A 56 -29.23 -6.43 12.05
C ASP A 56 -27.80 -6.30 11.49
N ASP A 57 -27.47 -7.03 10.43
CA ASP A 57 -26.16 -6.95 9.76
C ASP A 57 -25.90 -5.57 9.15
N ARG A 58 -26.89 -4.97 8.49
CA ARG A 58 -26.82 -3.59 7.97
C ARG A 58 -26.56 -2.60 9.10
N ASN A 59 -27.36 -2.66 10.17
CA ASN A 59 -27.24 -1.78 11.33
C ASN A 59 -25.88 -1.92 12.03
N VAL A 60 -25.33 -3.14 12.12
CA VAL A 60 -24.00 -3.37 12.70
C VAL A 60 -22.93 -2.69 11.83
N LYS A 61 -23.02 -2.83 10.50
CA LYS A 61 -22.09 -2.18 9.55
C LYS A 61 -22.18 -0.65 9.64
N GLU A 62 -23.37 -0.08 9.70
CA GLU A 62 -23.57 1.37 9.83
C GLU A 62 -23.04 1.93 11.14
N ARG A 63 -23.30 1.25 12.28
CA ARG A 63 -22.73 1.64 13.57
C ARG A 63 -21.21 1.56 13.56
N ALA A 64 -20.62 0.54 12.94
CA ALA A 64 -19.18 0.42 12.80
C ALA A 64 -18.59 1.54 11.93
N LYS A 65 -19.27 1.89 10.82
CA LYS A 65 -18.90 3.02 9.96
C LYS A 65 -18.89 4.33 10.73
N LYS A 66 -19.98 4.64 11.44
CA LYS A 66 -20.09 5.87 12.25
C LYS A 66 -19.00 5.96 13.33
N ARG A 67 -18.70 4.86 14.02
CA ARG A 67 -17.61 4.81 15.01
C ARG A 67 -16.24 5.07 14.38
N ARG A 68 -16.00 4.54 13.18
CA ARG A 68 -14.76 4.77 12.45
C ARG A 68 -14.63 6.22 12.01
N GLU A 69 -15.69 6.82 11.47
CA GLU A 69 -15.71 8.24 11.06
C GLU A 69 -15.46 9.16 12.26
N GLU A 70 -16.07 8.87 13.41
CA GLU A 70 -15.81 9.63 14.64
C GLU A 70 -14.36 9.44 15.12
N ALA A 71 -13.84 8.22 15.08
CA ALA A 71 -12.46 7.93 15.47
C ALA A 71 -11.44 8.58 14.53
N GLU A 72 -11.73 8.67 13.24
CA GLU A 72 -10.90 9.35 12.25
C GLU A 72 -10.90 10.87 12.46
N ALA A 73 -12.05 11.45 12.81
CA ALA A 73 -12.18 12.88 13.04
C ALA A 73 -11.51 13.37 14.34
N LYS A 74 -11.50 12.56 15.41
CA LYS A 74 -11.07 12.99 16.75
C LYS A 74 -9.86 12.23 17.30
N GLY A 75 -9.45 11.14 16.66
CA GLY A 75 -8.55 10.17 17.27
C GLY A 75 -7.11 10.65 17.38
N ILE A 76 -6.53 10.41 18.55
CA ILE A 76 -5.18 10.81 18.91
C ILE A 76 -4.30 9.56 19.05
N LYS A 77 -3.15 9.53 18.37
CA LYS A 77 -2.12 8.51 18.60
C LYS A 77 -1.30 8.91 19.82
N ARG A 78 -1.17 8.02 20.80
CA ARG A 78 -0.28 8.26 21.95
C ARG A 78 1.16 8.40 21.47
N ILE A 79 1.87 9.41 21.98
CA ILE A 79 3.30 9.59 21.77
C ILE A 79 4.04 8.66 22.73
N ASN A 80 5.00 7.91 22.22
CA ASN A 80 5.93 7.13 23.01
C ASN A 80 6.78 8.11 23.86
N PRO A 81 6.66 8.08 25.20
CA PRO A 81 7.32 9.05 26.07
C PRO A 81 8.85 8.91 26.04
N ASP A 82 9.36 7.73 25.70
CA ASP A 82 10.81 7.47 25.67
C ASP A 82 11.47 8.01 24.39
N THR A 83 10.70 8.17 23.30
CA THR A 83 11.24 8.60 22.00
C THR A 83 10.69 9.93 21.50
N GLY A 84 9.62 10.45 22.11
CA GLY A 84 8.91 11.65 21.65
C GLY A 84 8.19 11.48 20.31
N LYS A 85 8.07 10.24 19.80
CA LYS A 85 7.43 9.93 18.51
C LYS A 85 6.21 9.04 18.70
N VAL A 86 5.31 8.99 17.73
CA VAL A 86 4.25 7.96 17.72
C VAL A 86 4.87 6.56 17.69
N PHE A 87 4.21 5.59 18.32
CA PHE A 87 4.66 4.21 18.28
C PHE A 87 4.66 3.65 16.85
N ILE A 88 5.68 2.85 16.55
CA ILE A 88 5.80 2.08 15.32
C ILE A 88 5.88 0.58 15.63
N GLY A 89 5.48 -0.24 14.65
CA GLY A 89 5.34 -1.68 14.84
C GLY A 89 6.66 -2.36 15.26
N GLY A 90 6.77 -2.75 16.53
CA GLY A 90 7.95 -3.36 17.13
C GLY A 90 8.53 -2.60 18.30
N ASP A 91 8.08 -1.37 18.55
CA ASP A 91 8.52 -0.62 19.72
C ASP A 91 8.22 -1.42 21.00
N PRO A 92 9.14 -1.46 21.97
CA PRO A 92 8.88 -2.05 23.27
C PRO A 92 7.90 -1.19 24.07
N ARG A 93 7.45 -1.73 25.21
CA ARG A 93 6.75 -0.96 26.23
C ARG A 93 7.63 0.23 26.66
N PRO A 94 7.05 1.44 26.81
CA PRO A 94 7.75 2.53 27.47
C PRO A 94 8.16 2.17 28.89
N LEU A 95 9.21 2.81 29.42
CA LEU A 95 9.71 2.53 30.78
C LEU A 95 8.65 2.70 31.88
N GLY A 96 7.69 3.62 31.70
CA GLY A 96 6.61 3.88 32.65
C GLY A 96 5.38 2.95 32.52
N ASP A 97 5.33 2.10 31.51
CA ASP A 97 4.23 1.15 31.28
C ASP A 97 4.51 -0.21 31.97
N GLU A 98 3.52 -1.11 31.96
CA GLU A 98 3.69 -2.51 32.39
C GLU A 98 4.75 -3.21 31.53
N GLN A 99 5.81 -3.73 32.17
CA GLN A 99 6.92 -4.41 31.52
C GLN A 99 6.61 -5.88 31.23
N ASP A 100 5.64 -6.12 30.34
CA ASP A 100 5.12 -7.45 29.99
C ASP A 100 5.88 -8.14 28.83
N GLY A 101 6.99 -7.56 28.37
CA GLY A 101 7.79 -8.09 27.26
C GLY A 101 7.09 -8.04 25.89
N LYS A 102 5.93 -7.39 25.78
CA LYS A 102 5.23 -7.23 24.51
C LYS A 102 5.80 -6.05 23.72
N VAL A 103 5.55 -6.10 22.42
CA VAL A 103 5.88 -5.03 21.48
C VAL A 103 4.63 -4.46 20.84
N PHE A 104 4.69 -3.19 20.49
CA PHE A 104 3.64 -2.49 19.79
C PHE A 104 3.42 -3.13 18.43
N LEU A 105 2.17 -3.44 18.08
CA LEU A 105 1.82 -3.90 16.75
C LEU A 105 1.22 -2.76 15.92
N GLU A 106 0.16 -2.14 16.43
CA GLU A 106 -0.63 -1.14 15.72
C GLU A 106 -1.59 -0.39 16.66
N TYR A 107 -2.05 0.78 16.21
CA TYR A 107 -3.21 1.46 16.78
C TYR A 107 -4.50 0.86 16.22
N LYS A 108 -5.50 0.66 17.07
CA LYS A 108 -6.86 0.27 16.73
C LYS A 108 -7.65 1.53 16.38
N THR A 109 -7.72 1.83 15.08
CA THR A 109 -8.30 3.09 14.56
C THR A 109 -9.81 3.04 14.36
N ASN A 110 -10.47 1.94 14.69
CA ASN A 110 -11.89 1.72 14.46
C ASN A 110 -12.77 2.11 15.67
N TYR A 111 -12.18 2.55 16.77
CA TYR A 111 -12.87 3.11 17.93
C TYR A 111 -11.90 3.98 18.75
N LEU A 112 -12.45 4.84 19.61
CA LEU A 112 -11.68 5.65 20.55
C LEU A 112 -11.77 5.04 21.95
N GLY A 113 -10.64 5.03 22.65
CA GLY A 113 -10.59 4.82 24.09
C GLY A 113 -10.76 6.14 24.85
N ASP A 114 -10.38 6.12 26.12
CA ASP A 114 -10.45 7.29 26.98
C ASP A 114 -9.62 8.45 26.44
N GLY A 115 -10.09 9.69 26.62
CA GLY A 115 -9.38 10.89 26.17
C GLY A 115 -9.18 11.01 24.65
N ASN A 116 -10.01 10.34 23.84
CA ASN A 116 -9.90 10.26 22.37
C ASN A 116 -8.63 9.56 21.85
N TYR A 117 -7.91 8.81 22.69
CA TYR A 117 -6.77 8.04 22.21
C TYR A 117 -7.23 6.82 21.42
N PHE A 118 -6.53 6.50 20.34
CA PHE A 118 -6.70 5.19 19.69
C PHE A 118 -6.24 4.08 20.63
N GLY A 119 -7.02 2.99 20.68
CA GLY A 119 -6.60 1.81 21.43
C GLY A 119 -5.30 1.24 20.86
N GLU A 120 -4.48 0.63 21.70
CA GLU A 120 -3.20 0.05 21.28
C GLU A 120 -3.29 -1.48 21.24
N ARG A 121 -2.61 -2.09 20.28
CA ARG A 121 -2.45 -3.55 20.23
C ARG A 121 -0.99 -3.90 20.51
N TRP A 122 -0.76 -4.51 21.67
CA TRP A 122 0.53 -5.01 22.11
C TRP A 122 0.53 -6.55 22.03
N VAL A 123 1.60 -7.14 21.48
CA VAL A 123 1.70 -8.59 21.23
C VAL A 123 3.08 -9.11 21.62
N SER A 124 3.20 -10.40 21.93
CA SER A 124 4.52 -11.02 22.09
C SER A 124 5.28 -11.02 20.75
N LEU A 125 6.61 -11.14 20.82
CA LEU A 125 7.45 -11.30 19.62
C LEU A 125 7.05 -12.53 18.80
N GLU A 126 6.70 -13.64 19.46
CA GLU A 126 6.21 -14.85 18.82
C GLU A 126 4.91 -14.59 18.04
N GLU A 127 3.94 -13.91 18.66
CA GLU A 127 2.68 -13.57 17.99
C GLU A 127 2.90 -12.60 16.83
N LYS A 128 3.78 -11.61 16.99
CA LYS A 128 4.17 -10.71 15.89
C LYS A 128 4.75 -11.49 14.71
N GLN A 129 5.62 -12.46 14.98
CA GLN A 129 6.22 -13.31 13.96
C GLN A 129 5.17 -14.23 13.31
N ARG A 130 4.23 -14.80 14.09
CA ARG A 130 3.13 -15.61 13.58
C ARG A 130 2.25 -14.80 12.62
N ILE A 131 1.85 -13.58 13.01
CA ILE A 131 1.05 -12.67 12.17
C ILE A 131 1.78 -12.36 10.86
N LYS A 132 3.08 -12.07 10.93
CA LYS A 132 3.92 -11.83 9.75
C LYS A 132 3.94 -13.05 8.82
N ASN A 133 4.19 -14.24 9.36
CA ASN A 133 4.26 -15.48 8.59
C ASN A 133 2.93 -15.79 7.87
N VAL A 134 1.80 -15.64 8.56
CA VAL A 134 0.47 -15.85 7.96
C VAL A 134 0.24 -14.88 6.79
N ARG A 135 0.56 -13.60 6.99
CA ARG A 135 0.41 -12.58 5.94
C ARG A 135 1.32 -12.86 4.75
N ASP A 136 2.57 -13.24 4.99
CA ASP A 136 3.55 -13.46 3.94
C ASP A 136 3.22 -14.75 3.14
N SER A 137 2.75 -15.81 3.82
CA SER A 137 2.23 -17.02 3.18
C SER A 137 1.00 -16.75 2.29
N ARG A 138 0.03 -15.98 2.79
CA ARG A 138 -1.13 -15.55 1.99
C ARG A 138 -0.70 -14.77 0.74
N ARG A 139 0.19 -13.79 0.89
CA ARG A 139 0.72 -13.00 -0.24
C ARG A 139 1.45 -13.86 -1.27
N GLN A 140 2.19 -14.86 -0.81
CA GLN A 140 2.86 -15.80 -1.71
C GLN A 140 1.84 -16.61 -2.51
N LYS A 141 0.84 -17.20 -1.84
CA LYS A 141 -0.23 -17.95 -2.49
C LYS A 141 -0.96 -17.10 -3.54
N ASN A 142 -1.31 -15.86 -3.20
CA ASN A 142 -1.98 -14.95 -4.12
C ASN A 142 -1.10 -14.57 -5.32
N ARG A 143 0.21 -14.37 -5.12
CA ARG A 143 1.15 -14.12 -6.22
C ARG A 143 1.26 -15.30 -7.18
N GLU A 144 1.32 -16.51 -6.65
CA GLU A 144 1.36 -17.74 -7.44
C GLU A 144 0.06 -17.92 -8.23
N LEU A 145 -1.09 -17.70 -7.58
CA LEU A 145 -2.38 -17.71 -8.23
C LEU A 145 -2.47 -16.65 -9.34
N LEU A 146 -2.08 -15.40 -9.07
CA LEU A 146 -2.07 -14.33 -10.06
C LEU A 146 -1.21 -14.69 -11.28
N LYS A 147 -0.02 -15.25 -11.06
CA LYS A 147 0.85 -15.71 -12.15
C LYS A 147 0.19 -16.81 -12.98
N LYS A 148 -0.45 -17.78 -12.31
CA LYS A 148 -1.19 -18.87 -12.96
C LYS A 148 -2.33 -18.32 -13.81
N LEU A 149 -3.18 -17.47 -13.24
CA LEU A 149 -4.34 -16.87 -13.93
C LEU A 149 -3.89 -16.02 -15.12
N LYS A 150 -2.84 -15.21 -14.99
CA LYS A 150 -2.27 -14.44 -16.11
C LYS A 150 -1.84 -15.32 -17.29
N LYS A 151 -1.37 -16.54 -17.03
CA LYS A 151 -0.89 -17.46 -18.06
C LYS A 151 -2.02 -18.29 -18.66
N GLU A 152 -2.92 -18.79 -17.83
CA GLU A 152 -3.89 -19.81 -18.23
C GLU A 152 -5.27 -19.23 -18.58
N ASN A 153 -5.72 -18.18 -17.88
CA ASN A 153 -7.04 -17.60 -18.08
C ASN A 153 -7.06 -16.11 -17.69
N PRO A 154 -6.39 -15.23 -18.46
CA PRO A 154 -6.22 -13.83 -18.06
C PRO A 154 -7.52 -13.02 -18.02
N SER A 155 -8.58 -13.45 -18.71
CA SER A 155 -9.88 -12.76 -18.74
C SER A 155 -10.65 -12.84 -17.42
N VAL A 156 -10.29 -13.77 -16.53
CA VAL A 156 -10.89 -13.84 -15.18
C VAL A 156 -10.38 -12.73 -14.27
N LEU A 157 -9.22 -12.12 -14.60
CA LEU A 157 -8.62 -11.10 -13.75
C LEU A 157 -9.36 -9.78 -13.89
N ILE A 158 -9.81 -9.24 -12.76
CA ILE A 158 -10.55 -7.99 -12.71
C ILE A 158 -9.59 -6.84 -12.37
N TYR A 159 -9.55 -5.84 -13.24
CA TYR A 159 -8.75 -4.63 -13.06
C TYR A 159 -9.68 -3.42 -12.93
N GLU A 160 -9.30 -2.46 -12.09
CA GLU A 160 -9.96 -1.16 -12.07
C GLU A 160 -9.76 -0.46 -13.42
N LEU A 161 -10.86 -0.04 -14.07
CA LEU A 161 -10.82 0.62 -15.37
C LEU A 161 -10.92 2.14 -15.22
N ASN A 162 -10.25 2.86 -16.10
CA ASN A 162 -10.42 4.28 -16.27
C ASN A 162 -11.80 4.54 -16.90
N PRO A 163 -12.71 5.27 -16.23
CA PRO A 163 -14.07 5.48 -16.70
C PRO A 163 -14.15 6.27 -18.02
N GLU A 164 -13.14 7.09 -18.33
CA GLU A 164 -13.12 7.90 -19.55
C GLU A 164 -12.71 7.07 -20.78
N THR A 165 -11.80 6.11 -20.60
CA THR A 165 -11.24 5.32 -21.71
C THR A 165 -11.84 3.92 -21.81
N GLY A 166 -12.50 3.44 -20.75
CA GLY A 166 -12.96 2.06 -20.62
C GLY A 166 -11.81 1.03 -20.54
N LYS A 167 -10.56 1.48 -20.41
CA LYS A 167 -9.35 0.63 -20.39
C LYS A 167 -8.72 0.62 -18.99
N PRO A 168 -7.89 -0.38 -18.67
CA PRO A 168 -7.08 -0.36 -17.45
C PRO A 168 -6.28 0.94 -17.34
N TYR A 169 -6.15 1.46 -16.12
CA TYR A 169 -5.31 2.60 -15.84
C TYR A 169 -3.86 2.34 -16.26
N VAL A 170 -3.21 3.37 -16.79
CA VAL A 170 -1.79 3.37 -17.12
C VAL A 170 -1.02 4.24 -16.15
N LYS A 171 0.24 3.89 -15.93
CA LYS A 171 1.09 4.58 -14.95
C LYS A 171 1.20 6.07 -15.28
N GLY A 172 0.85 6.92 -14.31
CA GLY A 172 0.78 8.36 -14.48
C GLY A 172 -0.63 8.93 -14.59
N ASP A 173 -1.64 8.09 -14.88
CA ASP A 173 -3.05 8.49 -14.83
C ASP A 173 -3.40 9.06 -13.45
N THR A 174 -4.36 9.97 -13.39
CA THR A 174 -4.75 10.62 -12.13
C THR A 174 -6.22 10.40 -11.79
N LYS A 175 -6.51 10.24 -10.50
CA LYS A 175 -7.86 10.11 -9.95
C LYS A 175 -7.87 10.66 -8.53
N ASP A 176 -8.82 11.53 -8.19
CA ASP A 176 -9.02 12.07 -6.84
C ASP A 176 -7.73 12.65 -6.20
N GLY A 177 -6.91 13.35 -7.00
CA GLY A 177 -5.63 13.92 -6.55
C GLY A 177 -4.49 12.90 -6.39
N MET A 178 -4.73 11.63 -6.69
CA MET A 178 -3.74 10.56 -6.67
C MET A 178 -3.23 10.23 -8.08
N VAL A 179 -2.04 9.66 -8.16
CA VAL A 179 -1.37 9.19 -9.37
C VAL A 179 -1.35 7.66 -9.37
N PHE A 180 -1.78 7.05 -10.47
CA PHE A 180 -1.76 5.61 -10.66
C PHE A 180 -0.33 5.13 -10.79
N PHE A 181 0.05 4.23 -9.89
CA PHE A 181 1.40 3.68 -9.79
C PHE A 181 1.54 2.29 -10.43
N GLY A 182 0.42 1.70 -10.85
CA GLY A 182 0.34 0.36 -11.41
C GLY A 182 -0.45 -0.61 -10.55
N TYR A 183 -0.86 -1.72 -11.14
CA TYR A 183 -1.50 -2.80 -10.40
C TYR A 183 -0.51 -3.50 -9.46
N ALA A 184 -1.02 -4.04 -8.36
CA ALA A 184 -0.26 -4.83 -7.41
C ALA A 184 0.09 -6.20 -7.99
N ASN A 185 1.13 -6.82 -7.42
CA ASN A 185 1.44 -8.22 -7.65
C ASN A 185 0.84 -9.06 -6.51
N ASP A 186 -0.49 -9.01 -6.41
CA ASP A 186 -1.33 -9.65 -5.38
C ASP A 186 -2.78 -9.68 -5.87
N LEU A 187 -3.67 -10.36 -5.13
CA LEU A 187 -5.10 -10.45 -5.37
C LEU A 187 -5.88 -10.07 -4.10
N TYR A 188 -7.08 -9.54 -4.27
CA TYR A 188 -8.04 -9.46 -3.16
C TYR A 188 -8.50 -10.86 -2.71
N ASP A 189 -9.28 -10.91 -1.63
CA ASP A 189 -9.78 -12.17 -1.06
C ASP A 189 -10.78 -12.90 -1.97
N ASP A 190 -11.29 -12.23 -3.02
CA ASP A 190 -12.11 -12.85 -4.07
C ASP A 190 -11.29 -13.75 -5.02
N GLY A 191 -9.96 -13.64 -5.01
CA GLY A 191 -9.06 -14.46 -5.83
C GLY A 191 -8.96 -14.06 -7.31
N GLU A 192 -9.61 -12.97 -7.72
CA GLU A 192 -9.71 -12.56 -9.13
C GLU A 192 -9.39 -11.09 -9.35
N THR A 193 -9.68 -10.23 -8.35
CA THR A 193 -9.47 -8.80 -8.48
C THR A 193 -8.04 -8.39 -8.14
N VAL A 194 -7.40 -7.67 -9.06
CA VAL A 194 -6.04 -7.16 -8.91
C VAL A 194 -6.07 -5.74 -8.34
N PRO A 195 -5.52 -5.49 -7.14
CA PRO A 195 -5.56 -4.18 -6.52
C PRO A 195 -4.77 -3.12 -7.32
N SER A 196 -5.38 -1.96 -7.54
CA SER A 196 -4.68 -0.75 -8.00
C SER A 196 -3.77 -0.17 -6.92
N ARG A 197 -2.64 0.43 -7.30
CA ARG A 197 -1.82 1.24 -6.39
C ARG A 197 -1.88 2.70 -6.81
N TRP A 198 -2.32 3.53 -5.89
CA TRP A 198 -2.49 4.97 -6.08
C TRP A 198 -1.67 5.71 -5.02
N TYR A 199 -0.88 6.69 -5.44
CA TYR A 199 -0.03 7.49 -4.55
C TYR A 199 -0.41 8.96 -4.65
N THR A 200 -0.26 9.72 -3.56
CA THR A 200 -0.24 11.19 -3.67
C THR A 200 0.97 11.62 -4.52
N LYS A 201 0.96 12.86 -5.01
CA LYS A 201 2.08 13.40 -5.79
C LYS A 201 3.39 13.35 -4.98
N GLU A 202 3.33 13.65 -3.70
CA GLU A 202 4.48 13.63 -2.78
C GLU A 202 5.01 12.21 -2.59
N MET A 203 4.11 11.24 -2.40
CA MET A 203 4.48 9.82 -2.30
C MET A 203 5.13 9.31 -3.59
N ALA A 204 4.58 9.69 -4.75
CA ALA A 204 5.15 9.35 -6.04
C ALA A 204 6.55 9.95 -6.21
N GLN A 205 6.73 11.24 -5.91
CA GLN A 205 8.02 11.92 -5.98
C GLN A 205 9.06 11.25 -5.08
N LYS A 206 8.72 11.00 -3.81
CA LYS A 206 9.60 10.30 -2.87
C LYS A 206 9.98 8.91 -3.37
N TYR A 207 9.03 8.16 -3.92
CA TYR A 207 9.32 6.87 -4.53
C TYR A 207 10.34 6.98 -5.67
N TYR A 208 10.22 7.98 -6.55
CA TYR A 208 11.15 8.16 -7.66
C TYR A 208 12.56 8.52 -7.17
N MET A 209 12.68 9.35 -6.15
CA MET A 209 13.98 9.66 -5.53
C MET A 209 14.61 8.42 -4.90
N HIS A 210 13.83 7.65 -4.13
CA HIS A 210 14.28 6.38 -3.57
C HIS A 210 14.76 5.41 -4.66
N LYS A 211 13.97 5.27 -5.74
CA LYS A 211 14.32 4.41 -6.89
C LYS A 211 15.60 4.89 -7.58
N ALA A 212 15.82 6.20 -7.67
CA ALA A 212 17.04 6.77 -8.24
C ALA A 212 18.27 6.40 -7.40
N VAL A 213 18.22 6.58 -6.08
CA VAL A 213 19.29 6.15 -5.15
C VAL A 213 19.55 4.65 -5.26
N TYR A 214 18.48 3.83 -5.28
CA TYR A 214 18.60 2.38 -5.45
C TYR A 214 19.32 1.99 -6.76
N ASN A 215 18.95 2.63 -7.87
CA ASN A 215 19.57 2.39 -9.17
C ASN A 215 21.05 2.79 -9.18
N ILE A 216 21.40 3.91 -8.54
CA ILE A 216 22.80 4.32 -8.36
C ILE A 216 23.57 3.23 -7.60
N LYS A 217 23.08 2.80 -6.43
CA LYS A 217 23.71 1.75 -5.62
C LYS A 217 23.91 0.46 -6.40
N THR A 218 22.95 0.06 -7.22
CA THR A 218 23.08 -1.13 -8.08
C THR A 218 24.19 -0.97 -9.11
N ARG A 219 24.31 0.20 -9.75
CA ARG A 219 25.38 0.48 -10.73
C ARG A 219 26.77 0.52 -10.07
N MET A 220 26.88 1.17 -8.92
CA MET A 220 28.13 1.28 -8.16
C MET A 220 28.59 -0.07 -7.64
N LYS A 221 27.67 -0.92 -7.16
CA LYS A 221 27.98 -2.29 -6.75
C LYS A 221 28.64 -3.10 -7.88
N LYS A 222 28.20 -2.93 -9.13
CA LYS A 222 28.82 -3.59 -10.28
C LYS A 222 30.25 -3.11 -10.57
N ARG A 223 30.63 -1.94 -10.06
CA ARG A 223 31.96 -1.33 -10.23
C ARG A 223 32.83 -1.44 -8.97
N GLY A 224 32.32 -2.03 -7.89
CA GLY A 224 33.03 -2.06 -6.60
C GLY A 224 33.12 -0.71 -5.89
N GLU A 225 32.26 0.26 -6.24
CA GLU A 225 32.26 1.61 -5.67
C GLU A 225 31.24 1.74 -4.52
N SER A 226 31.50 2.66 -3.59
CA SER A 226 30.59 3.05 -2.52
C SER A 226 29.93 4.41 -2.81
N LEU A 227 28.63 4.52 -2.50
CA LEU A 227 27.89 5.77 -2.70
C LEU A 227 28.34 6.84 -1.69
N ASP A 228 28.59 8.05 -2.18
CA ASP A 228 28.79 9.22 -1.31
C ASP A 228 27.57 9.37 -0.37
N PRO A 229 27.75 9.35 0.96
CA PRO A 229 26.64 9.35 1.91
C PRO A 229 25.77 10.60 1.83
N ARG A 230 26.25 11.68 1.21
CA ARG A 230 25.48 12.91 0.97
C ARG A 230 24.52 12.80 -0.21
N VAL A 231 24.63 11.77 -1.05
CA VAL A 231 23.69 11.49 -2.13
C VAL A 231 22.44 10.81 -1.54
N THR A 232 21.60 11.62 -0.91
CA THR A 232 20.36 11.21 -0.26
C THR A 232 19.15 11.43 -1.16
N GLU A 233 18.00 10.87 -0.77
CA GLU A 233 16.72 11.14 -1.45
C GLU A 233 16.37 12.63 -1.44
N ASP A 234 16.61 13.31 -0.32
CA ASP A 234 16.36 14.76 -0.17
C ASP A 234 17.29 15.58 -1.05
N TYR A 235 18.57 15.19 -1.17
CA TYR A 235 19.49 15.84 -2.10
C TYR A 235 19.00 15.68 -3.54
N LEU A 236 18.63 14.47 -3.96
CA LEU A 236 18.12 14.24 -5.31
C LEU A 236 16.83 15.00 -5.60
N ASP A 237 15.95 15.16 -4.61
CA ASP A 237 14.75 15.98 -4.75
C ASP A 237 15.09 17.47 -4.87
N SER A 238 16.07 17.95 -4.09
CA SER A 238 16.50 19.36 -4.10
C SER A 238 17.05 19.82 -5.45
N ILE A 239 17.69 18.93 -6.20
CA ILE A 239 18.23 19.20 -7.54
C ILE A 239 17.26 18.84 -8.68
N PHE A 240 16.06 18.36 -8.36
CA PHE A 240 15.04 18.02 -9.37
C PHE A 240 14.34 19.29 -9.88
N PRO A 241 14.21 19.51 -11.22
CA PRO A 241 13.47 20.64 -11.79
C PRO A 241 12.01 20.63 -11.34
N LYS A 242 11.61 21.63 -10.52
CA LYS A 242 10.27 21.68 -9.92
C LYS A 242 9.15 22.02 -10.93
N ASP A 243 9.52 22.62 -12.05
CA ASP A 243 8.67 22.86 -13.22
C ASP A 243 8.56 21.63 -14.14
N PHE A 244 9.27 20.54 -13.82
CA PHE A 244 9.39 19.34 -14.65
C PHE A 244 9.98 19.60 -16.04
N ILE A 245 10.60 20.75 -16.29
CA ILE A 245 11.19 21.04 -17.60
C ILE A 245 12.59 20.44 -17.69
N CYS A 246 12.88 19.75 -18.80
CA CYS A 246 14.21 19.24 -19.08
C CYS A 246 15.17 20.42 -19.26
N PRO A 247 16.22 20.57 -18.44
CA PRO A 247 17.11 21.74 -18.52
C PRO A 247 17.96 21.78 -19.79
N VAL A 248 18.03 20.68 -20.56
CA VAL A 248 18.79 20.59 -21.81
C VAL A 248 17.91 20.78 -23.05
N LEU A 249 16.68 20.23 -23.04
CA LEU A 249 15.83 20.15 -24.24
C LEU A 249 14.50 20.94 -24.13
N GLY A 250 14.24 21.58 -22.99
CA GLY A 250 13.13 22.53 -22.81
C GLY A 250 11.71 21.96 -22.77
N PHE A 251 11.52 20.66 -23.01
CA PHE A 251 10.20 20.03 -22.92
C PHE A 251 9.87 19.51 -21.51
N GLU A 252 8.58 19.35 -21.22
CA GLU A 252 8.05 18.77 -19.98
C GLU A 252 8.42 17.29 -19.84
N MET A 253 9.02 16.93 -18.71
CA MET A 253 9.37 15.57 -18.34
C MET A 253 8.23 14.88 -17.61
N LYS A 254 7.99 13.60 -17.93
CA LYS A 254 6.91 12.80 -17.32
C LYS A 254 7.42 11.44 -16.89
N TRP A 255 7.15 11.05 -15.65
CA TRP A 255 7.47 9.72 -15.16
C TRP A 255 6.56 8.67 -15.83
N GLY A 256 7.10 7.74 -16.63
CA GLY A 256 6.27 6.74 -17.32
C GLY A 256 7.06 5.65 -18.05
N GLU A 257 6.39 4.55 -18.44
CA GLU A 257 7.05 3.35 -19.00
C GLU A 257 6.83 3.11 -20.50
N GLU A 258 5.70 3.51 -21.10
CA GLU A 258 5.38 3.12 -22.50
C GLU A 258 5.55 4.26 -23.53
N ALA A 259 4.85 5.40 -23.40
CA ALA A 259 4.97 6.52 -24.35
C ALA A 259 5.99 7.60 -23.93
N GLY A 260 6.31 7.68 -22.62
CA GLY A 260 7.17 8.71 -22.01
C GLY A 260 8.62 8.28 -21.79
N ARG A 261 9.11 7.21 -22.42
CA ARG A 261 10.47 6.70 -22.14
C ARG A 261 11.53 7.78 -22.38
N MET A 262 11.38 8.60 -23.42
CA MET A 262 12.34 9.64 -23.79
C MET A 262 12.19 10.94 -23.02
N SER A 263 10.96 11.27 -22.59
CA SER A 263 10.70 12.41 -21.73
C SER A 263 10.83 12.11 -20.23
N SER A 264 11.05 10.86 -19.84
CA SER A 264 11.24 10.49 -18.44
C SER A 264 12.46 11.17 -17.83
N PRO A 265 12.35 11.72 -16.61
CA PRO A 265 13.51 12.20 -15.89
C PRO A 265 14.54 11.08 -15.68
N SER A 266 15.80 11.42 -15.93
CA SER A 266 16.96 10.55 -15.80
C SER A 266 18.02 11.28 -15.00
N LEU A 267 18.50 10.63 -13.94
CA LEU A 267 19.63 11.13 -13.17
C LEU A 267 20.93 10.77 -13.91
N ASP A 268 21.71 11.79 -14.25
CA ASP A 268 22.99 11.67 -14.94
C ASP A 268 24.11 12.38 -14.17
N ARG A 269 25.36 12.14 -14.57
CA ARG A 269 26.55 12.79 -14.01
C ARG A 269 26.94 13.99 -14.85
N PHE A 270 27.24 15.14 -14.23
CA PHE A 270 27.79 16.28 -14.96
C PHE A 270 29.12 15.91 -15.64
N ASP A 271 30.07 15.44 -14.84
CA ASP A 271 31.37 14.94 -15.27
C ASP A 271 31.38 13.41 -15.20
N ASN A 272 31.54 12.77 -16.36
CA ASN A 272 31.57 11.32 -16.51
C ASN A 272 32.84 10.68 -15.93
N SER A 273 33.93 11.44 -15.75
CA SER A 273 35.17 10.99 -15.10
C SER A 273 35.01 10.85 -13.59
N ARG A 274 34.01 11.53 -13.02
CA ARG A 274 33.65 11.46 -11.61
C ARG A 274 32.53 10.43 -11.36
N GLY A 275 32.48 9.92 -10.14
CA GLY A 275 31.45 8.99 -9.69
C GLY A 275 30.10 9.67 -9.42
N TYR A 276 29.16 8.91 -8.84
CA TYR A 276 27.92 9.46 -8.29
C TYR A 276 28.19 10.12 -6.94
N VAL A 277 28.74 11.33 -6.98
CA VAL A 277 29.14 12.10 -5.80
C VAL A 277 28.31 13.37 -5.67
N TYR A 278 28.23 13.91 -4.45
CA TYR A 278 27.56 15.18 -4.19
C TYR A 278 28.10 16.29 -5.10
N GLY A 279 27.20 17.05 -5.71
CA GLY A 279 27.52 18.14 -6.64
C GLY A 279 27.88 17.70 -8.07
N ASN A 280 27.92 16.40 -8.37
CA ASN A 280 28.19 15.89 -9.73
C ASN A 280 26.96 15.26 -10.39
N LEU A 281 25.74 15.54 -9.91
CA LEU A 281 24.51 14.91 -10.41
C LEU A 281 23.54 15.94 -10.97
N ILE A 282 22.85 15.57 -12.05
CA ILE A 282 21.82 16.39 -12.69
C ILE A 282 20.64 15.54 -13.14
N TRP A 283 19.43 16.09 -13.03
CA TRP A 283 18.25 15.53 -13.69
C TRP A 283 18.09 16.12 -15.09
N ILE A 284 18.07 15.24 -16.08
CA ILE A 284 17.79 15.57 -17.48
C ILE A 284 16.81 14.56 -18.06
N SER A 285 16.16 14.87 -19.18
CA SER A 285 15.35 13.86 -19.87
C SER A 285 16.21 12.67 -20.31
N LYS A 286 15.62 11.48 -20.39
CA LYS A 286 16.32 10.31 -20.95
C LYS A 286 16.84 10.56 -22.36
N ARG A 287 16.11 11.34 -23.18
CA ARG A 287 16.57 11.76 -24.51
C ARG A 287 17.89 12.54 -24.43
N ALA A 288 17.96 13.56 -23.57
CA ALA A 288 19.19 14.33 -23.35
C ALA A 288 20.33 13.45 -22.84
N ASN A 289 20.03 12.53 -21.91
CA ASN A 289 21.03 11.60 -21.39
C ASN A 289 21.58 10.66 -22.47
N LEU A 290 20.75 10.20 -23.40
CA LEU A 290 21.18 9.36 -24.52
C LEU A 290 22.05 10.13 -25.53
N ILE A 291 21.74 11.40 -25.78
CA ILE A 291 22.57 12.28 -26.62
C ILE A 291 23.95 12.47 -25.96
N LYS A 292 23.98 12.74 -24.65
CA LYS A 292 25.22 12.93 -23.90
C LYS A 292 26.06 11.65 -23.79
N TRP A 293 25.41 10.52 -23.54
CA TRP A 293 25.97 9.19 -23.26
C TRP A 293 27.51 9.06 -23.20
N ASN A 294 28.15 8.56 -24.26
CA ASN A 294 29.60 8.33 -24.34
C ASN A 294 30.27 9.25 -25.38
N ASN A 295 29.59 10.31 -25.80
CA ASN A 295 30.15 11.25 -26.77
C ASN A 295 31.01 12.29 -26.05
N SER A 296 32.14 12.66 -26.65
CA SER A 296 32.88 13.85 -26.27
C SER A 296 32.13 15.12 -26.71
N LEU A 297 32.49 16.27 -26.15
CA LEU A 297 31.93 17.54 -26.59
C LEU A 297 32.30 17.81 -28.05
N GLU A 298 33.49 17.43 -28.45
CA GLU A 298 34.02 17.55 -29.81
C GLU A 298 33.20 16.71 -30.80
N GLU A 299 32.90 15.45 -30.47
CA GLU A 299 32.05 14.58 -31.29
C GLU A 299 30.63 15.15 -31.46
N LEU A 300 30.05 15.68 -30.37
CA LEU A 300 28.72 16.31 -30.43
C LEU A 300 28.72 17.56 -31.31
N LYS A 301 29.78 18.38 -31.24
CA LYS A 301 29.95 19.55 -32.13
C LYS A 301 30.11 19.14 -33.58
N MET A 302 30.94 18.13 -33.88
CA MET A 302 31.10 17.63 -35.25
C MET A 302 29.78 17.16 -35.86
N VAL A 303 28.93 16.48 -35.07
CA VAL A 303 27.59 16.09 -35.51
C VAL A 303 26.73 17.33 -35.78
N ALA A 304 26.72 18.30 -34.87
CA ALA A 304 25.95 19.54 -35.04
C ALA A 304 26.38 20.32 -36.30
N ASP A 305 27.70 20.53 -36.48
CA ASP A 305 28.29 21.23 -37.62
C ASP A 305 27.95 20.53 -38.95
N PHE A 306 27.98 19.20 -38.97
CA PHE A 306 27.59 18.42 -40.15
C PHE A 306 26.11 18.62 -40.52
N LEU A 307 25.21 18.61 -39.53
CA LEU A 307 23.78 18.79 -39.76
C LEU A 307 23.45 20.20 -40.27
N GLU A 308 24.10 21.21 -39.70
CA GLU A 308 23.93 22.62 -40.08
C GLU A 308 24.46 22.88 -41.49
N LYS A 309 25.70 22.45 -41.79
CA LYS A 309 26.34 22.63 -43.09
C LYS A 309 25.56 22.01 -44.25
N ASN A 310 24.90 20.88 -44.01
CA ASN A 310 24.14 20.17 -45.04
C ASN A 310 22.65 20.53 -45.05
N ASN A 311 22.21 21.47 -44.21
CA ASN A 311 20.82 21.93 -44.12
C ASN A 311 19.81 20.77 -43.98
N ILE A 312 20.20 19.71 -43.26
CA ILE A 312 19.41 18.45 -43.17
C ILE A 312 18.16 18.66 -42.30
N TRP A 313 18.11 19.72 -41.49
CA TRP A 313 17.07 19.96 -40.47
C TRP A 313 16.44 21.36 -40.51
N ASN A 314 16.82 22.20 -41.48
CA ASN A 314 16.20 23.50 -41.71
C ASN A 314 15.12 23.39 -42.78
#